data_AF-A0A7J6PYY3-F1
#
_entry.id   AF-A0A7J6PYY3-F1
#
_cell.length_a   1.000
_cell.length_b   1.000
_cell.length_c   1.000
_cell.angle_alpha   90.00
_cell.angle_beta   90.00
_cell.angle_gamma   90.00
#
_symmetry.space_group_name_H-M   'P 1'
#
loop_
_entity.id
_entity.type
_entity.pdbx_description
1 polymer ?
#
loop_
_entity_poly.entity_id
_entity_poly.type
_entity_poly.pdbx_seq_one_letter_code
_entity_poly.pdbx_strand_id
1 'polypeptide(L)'
;SFKDLEDVLTIDVEAELEEYRSSEEQVSANEVKKIVAAKLRRREEVLMRLPTRSVRIGMFEIGFGEIAQGIAEKLLAVAEGILRIEGDKLKEKMMAEIQPKYDEIFDKLACEIPDIETVSEMTEFLTHLPAEVAKVEGEVEECVEMYEAVGTFGTIYELDKDTLDMRWIMYGRPGEIVSRATKLSEKLGADREKFCEEQASSQDTFEGLIDNLEEEVVSFSMHDKLGDVEKVSGLLEDLQERLEAAVNQARLFNSRETLFNRDTSDYSRLGKTCRDFEPYVNLWRTAFNWHKNKIVWRKGPFGDIDARHCEGEVNGGIKLMYKTIRKLKEDASLQSICSIAEQVRKELEDFKPYVPVVVGLRNGGMRDRHWEMISEKIGCTVGPEMEPFTLEALLERGIDKFSEEIAEVGDRAGKEWALEKQLEAMKAEWEGIYFDVKEEYRNTGTYILKGSDEALNLLDEHIVTVQAMQFSLYKKVFEEDIDSWAERLMRVSET
;
A
#
# COMPACT_ATOMS: atom_id res chain seq x y z
N SER A 1 -68.97 34.20 3.36
CA SER A 1 -69.11 34.15 1.89
C SER A 1 -68.51 32.85 1.40
N PHE A 2 -68.93 32.25 0.27
CA PHE A 2 -68.23 31.07 -0.28
C PHE A 2 -66.76 31.37 -0.65
N LYS A 3 -66.42 32.65 -0.83
CA LYS A 3 -65.04 33.13 -0.99
C LYS A 3 -64.11 32.75 0.17
N ASP A 4 -64.64 32.59 1.38
CA ASP A 4 -63.84 32.26 2.58
C ASP A 4 -63.55 30.75 2.68
N LEU A 5 -64.02 29.95 1.71
CA LEU A 5 -63.84 28.50 1.58
C LEU A 5 -63.19 28.12 0.23
N GLU A 6 -62.73 29.11 -0.54
CA GLU A 6 -62.14 28.90 -1.87
C GLU A 6 -60.88 28.04 -1.81
N ASP A 7 -60.13 28.15 -0.72
CA ASP A 7 -58.95 27.34 -0.37
C ASP A 7 -59.26 25.85 -0.18
N VAL A 8 -60.46 25.52 0.31
CA VAL A 8 -60.86 24.13 0.62
C VAL A 8 -61.72 23.48 -0.47
N LEU A 9 -62.28 24.28 -1.38
CA LEU A 9 -63.15 23.80 -2.46
C LEU A 9 -62.39 23.07 -3.58
N THR A 10 -61.10 23.40 -3.76
CA THR A 10 -60.22 22.79 -4.77
C THR A 10 -59.26 21.75 -4.18
N ILE A 11 -59.46 21.32 -2.93
CA ILE A 11 -58.57 20.32 -2.31
C ILE A 11 -58.57 19.04 -3.14
N ASP A 12 -57.38 18.69 -3.58
CA ASP A 12 -57.00 17.40 -4.11
C ASP A 12 -56.10 16.73 -3.06
N VAL A 13 -56.62 15.64 -2.49
CA VAL A 13 -55.97 14.92 -1.39
C VAL A 13 -54.66 14.30 -1.84
N GLU A 14 -54.60 13.76 -3.06
CA GLU A 14 -53.38 13.11 -3.57
C GLU A 14 -52.30 14.15 -3.86
N ALA A 15 -52.67 15.27 -4.49
CA ALA A 15 -51.72 16.34 -4.78
C ALA A 15 -51.10 16.94 -3.51
N GLU A 16 -51.91 17.16 -2.47
CA GLU A 16 -51.45 17.74 -1.21
C GLU A 16 -50.56 16.77 -0.41
N LEU A 17 -50.86 15.47 -0.44
CA LEU A 17 -50.02 14.44 0.19
C LEU A 17 -48.71 14.24 -0.58
N GLU A 18 -48.72 14.35 -1.91
CA GLU A 18 -47.49 14.28 -2.71
C GLU A 18 -46.62 15.52 -2.48
N GLU A 19 -47.21 16.71 -2.38
CA GLU A 19 -46.50 17.93 -2.01
C GLU A 19 -45.82 17.77 -0.64
N TYR A 20 -46.55 17.27 0.36
CA TYR A 20 -46.00 16.98 1.69
C TYR A 20 -44.92 15.89 1.68
N ARG A 21 -45.04 14.88 0.82
CA ARG A 21 -44.03 13.83 0.66
C ARG A 21 -42.75 14.35 -0.01
N SER A 22 -42.92 15.23 -1.00
CA SER A 22 -41.84 15.79 -1.80
C SER A 22 -41.07 16.93 -1.12
N SER A 23 -41.57 17.45 0.02
CA SER A 23 -40.83 18.45 0.78
C SER A 23 -39.55 17.84 1.36
N GLU A 24 -38.39 18.33 0.90
CA GLU A 24 -37.07 17.90 1.40
C GLU A 24 -36.80 18.32 2.86
N GLU A 25 -37.65 19.17 3.44
CA GLU A 25 -37.49 19.66 4.80
C GLU A 25 -37.94 18.60 5.82
N GLN A 26 -37.03 18.19 6.71
CA GLN A 26 -37.36 17.32 7.83
C GLN A 26 -38.31 18.04 8.79
N VAL A 27 -39.59 17.67 8.75
CA VAL A 27 -40.63 18.34 9.52
C VAL A 27 -40.53 17.90 10.99
N SER A 28 -40.31 18.86 11.90
CA SER A 28 -40.23 18.55 13.34
C SER A 28 -41.57 18.01 13.88
N ALA A 29 -41.52 17.21 14.94
CA ALA A 29 -42.70 16.65 15.61
C ALA A 29 -43.76 17.71 15.98
N ASN A 30 -43.30 18.90 16.40
CA ASN A 30 -44.19 20.03 16.71
C ASN A 30 -44.85 20.63 15.47
N GLU A 31 -44.15 20.65 14.33
CA GLU A 31 -44.70 21.17 13.09
C GLU A 31 -45.73 20.19 12.48
N VAL A 32 -45.47 18.89 12.53
CA VAL A 32 -46.48 17.87 12.18
C VAL A 32 -47.74 18.04 13.03
N LYS A 33 -47.60 18.20 14.36
CA LYS A 33 -48.74 18.50 15.25
C LYS A 33 -49.52 19.74 14.80
N LYS A 34 -48.84 20.83 14.43
CA LYS A 34 -49.49 22.07 13.98
C LYS A 34 -50.22 21.88 12.66
N ILE A 35 -49.60 21.23 11.66
CA ILE A 35 -50.18 21.01 10.34
C ILE A 35 -51.45 20.16 10.47
N VAL A 36 -51.36 19.02 11.14
CA VAL A 36 -52.50 18.12 11.37
C VAL A 36 -53.60 18.82 12.16
N ALA A 37 -53.26 19.52 13.25
CA ALA A 37 -54.25 20.27 14.04
C ALA A 37 -54.88 21.43 13.25
N ALA A 38 -54.16 22.06 12.30
CA ALA A 38 -54.72 23.08 11.43
C ALA A 38 -55.75 22.48 10.45
N LYS A 39 -55.46 21.33 9.84
CA LYS A 39 -56.41 20.62 8.96
C LYS A 39 -57.66 20.17 9.71
N LEU A 40 -57.51 19.67 10.93
CA LEU A 40 -58.64 19.27 11.77
C LEU A 40 -59.47 20.46 12.27
N ARG A 41 -58.84 21.58 12.64
CA ARG A 41 -59.56 22.82 12.96
C ARG A 41 -60.33 23.34 11.75
N ARG A 42 -59.71 23.34 10.57
CA ARG A 42 -60.36 23.77 9.33
C ARG A 42 -61.55 22.87 8.99
N ARG A 43 -61.44 21.57 9.19
CA ARG A 43 -62.55 20.60 9.06
C ARG A 43 -63.74 21.00 9.94
N GLU A 44 -63.49 21.30 11.21
CA GLU A 44 -64.54 21.71 12.14
C GLU A 44 -65.20 23.05 11.70
N GLU A 45 -64.40 24.02 11.24
CA GLU A 45 -64.91 25.29 10.72
C GLU A 45 -65.85 25.10 9.52
N VAL A 46 -65.52 24.20 8.59
CA VAL A 46 -66.35 23.89 7.41
C VAL A 46 -67.70 23.33 7.85
N LEU A 47 -67.70 22.39 8.80
CA LEU A 47 -68.92 21.76 9.33
C LEU A 47 -69.80 22.74 10.11
N MET A 48 -69.21 23.71 10.83
CA MET A 48 -69.97 24.72 11.57
C MET A 48 -70.52 25.84 10.68
N ARG A 49 -69.78 26.25 9.64
CA ARG A 49 -70.14 27.42 8.81
C ARG A 49 -71.12 27.12 7.69
N LEU A 50 -71.13 25.89 7.17
CA LEU A 50 -72.06 25.50 6.11
C LEU A 50 -73.40 25.03 6.73
N PRO A 51 -74.56 25.50 6.22
CA PRO A 51 -75.85 25.10 6.76
C PRO A 51 -76.08 23.59 6.59
N THR A 52 -76.36 22.90 7.69
CA THR A 52 -76.77 21.48 7.67
C THR A 52 -78.16 21.27 7.05
N ARG A 53 -78.96 22.34 6.96
CA ARG A 53 -80.28 22.34 6.34
C ARG A 53 -80.22 22.98 4.96
N SER A 54 -81.06 22.48 4.05
CA SER A 54 -81.21 23.07 2.73
C SER A 54 -81.69 24.52 2.83
N VAL A 55 -81.14 25.38 1.97
CA VAL A 55 -81.55 26.77 1.86
C VAL A 55 -82.38 26.91 0.60
N ARG A 56 -83.59 27.45 0.74
CA ARG A 56 -84.48 27.75 -0.39
C ARG A 56 -84.15 29.13 -0.95
N ILE A 57 -83.80 29.19 -2.24
CA ILE A 57 -83.56 30.43 -2.98
C ILE A 57 -84.54 30.46 -4.16
N GLY A 58 -85.60 31.26 -4.03
CA GLY A 58 -86.67 31.32 -5.05
C GLY A 58 -87.37 29.97 -5.22
N MET A 59 -87.33 29.40 -6.43
CA MET A 59 -87.93 28.09 -6.76
C MET A 59 -86.97 26.90 -6.55
N PHE A 60 -85.72 27.15 -6.13
CA PHE A 60 -84.69 26.13 -5.95
C PHE A 60 -84.41 25.88 -4.47
N GLU A 61 -84.07 24.63 -4.15
CA GLU A 61 -83.62 24.20 -2.82
C GLU A 61 -82.19 23.68 -2.94
N ILE A 62 -81.26 24.30 -2.21
CA ILE A 62 -79.83 23.97 -2.27
C ILE A 62 -79.45 23.25 -0.98
N GLY A 63 -79.02 22.00 -1.08
CA GLY A 63 -78.45 21.23 0.01
C GLY A 63 -76.95 21.48 0.14
N PHE A 64 -76.48 21.87 1.32
CA PHE A 64 -75.05 22.07 1.60
C PHE A 64 -74.42 20.94 2.42
N GLY A 65 -75.24 20.03 2.96
CA GLY A 65 -74.77 18.93 3.83
C GLY A 65 -73.76 18.01 3.14
N GLU A 66 -74.07 17.53 1.93
CA GLU A 66 -73.17 16.64 1.17
C GLU A 66 -71.85 17.33 0.79
N ILE A 67 -71.92 18.64 0.46
CA ILE A 67 -70.74 19.43 0.11
C ILE A 67 -69.85 19.66 1.35
N ALA A 68 -70.45 20.04 2.48
CA ALA A 68 -69.73 20.25 3.72
C ALA A 68 -69.07 18.96 4.22
N GLN A 69 -69.79 17.84 4.15
CA GLN A 69 -69.31 16.53 4.53
C GLN A 69 -68.17 16.07 3.61
N GLY A 70 -68.31 16.23 2.29
CA GLY A 70 -67.26 15.85 1.33
C GLY A 70 -65.96 16.65 1.51
N ILE A 71 -66.04 17.95 1.80
CA ILE A 71 -64.85 18.78 2.11
C ILE A 71 -64.24 18.37 3.46
N ALA A 72 -65.07 18.11 4.47
CA ALA A 72 -64.62 17.67 5.79
C ALA A 72 -63.93 16.30 5.73
N GLU A 73 -64.41 15.38 4.90
CA GLU A 73 -63.82 14.06 4.65
C GLU A 73 -62.47 14.19 3.92
N LYS A 74 -62.37 15.07 2.92
CA LYS A 74 -61.08 15.37 2.25
C LYS A 74 -60.04 15.91 3.23
N LEU A 75 -60.41 16.89 4.08
CA LEU A 75 -59.51 17.44 5.09
C LEU A 75 -59.08 16.41 6.14
N LEU A 76 -59.98 15.49 6.50
CA LEU A 76 -59.64 14.36 7.37
C LEU A 76 -58.69 13.38 6.68
N ALA A 77 -58.93 13.06 5.40
CA ALA A 77 -58.09 12.17 4.61
C ALA A 77 -56.67 12.74 4.41
N VAL A 78 -56.53 14.06 4.25
CA VAL A 78 -55.21 14.72 4.24
C VAL A 78 -54.53 14.61 5.59
N ALA A 79 -55.24 14.88 6.70
CA ALA A 79 -54.67 14.77 8.05
C ALA A 79 -54.23 13.33 8.38
N GLU A 80 -55.06 12.33 8.07
CA GLU A 80 -54.72 10.91 8.22
C GLU A 80 -53.58 10.49 7.30
N GLY A 81 -53.58 10.96 6.05
CA GLY A 81 -52.51 10.69 5.08
C GLY A 81 -51.14 11.23 5.52
N ILE A 82 -51.10 12.43 6.11
CA ILE A 82 -49.88 13.01 6.70
C ILE A 82 -49.37 12.14 7.86
N LEU A 83 -50.26 11.74 8.78
CA LEU A 83 -49.90 10.87 9.91
C LEU A 83 -49.39 9.50 9.44
N ARG A 84 -49.98 8.94 8.37
CA ARG A 84 -49.50 7.71 7.74
C ARG A 84 -48.12 7.87 7.12
N ILE A 85 -47.89 8.95 6.37
CA ILE A 85 -46.57 9.24 5.77
C ILE A 85 -45.50 9.35 6.86
N GLU A 86 -45.78 10.07 7.95
CA GLU A 86 -44.82 10.20 9.06
C GLU A 86 -44.63 8.88 9.83
N GLY A 87 -45.67 8.06 9.96
CA GLY A 87 -45.56 6.69 10.48
C GLY A 87 -44.65 5.79 9.62
N ASP A 88 -44.81 5.82 8.30
CA ASP A 88 -43.98 5.07 7.36
C ASP A 88 -42.51 5.54 7.41
N LYS A 89 -42.28 6.86 7.44
CA LYS A 89 -40.94 7.46 7.60
C LYS A 89 -40.30 7.06 8.93
N LEU A 90 -41.06 7.02 10.03
CA LEU A 90 -40.54 6.58 11.34
C LEU A 90 -40.07 5.13 11.30
N LYS A 91 -40.85 4.26 10.67
CA LYS A 91 -40.50 2.85 10.50
C LYS A 91 -39.24 2.71 9.66
N GLU A 92 -39.16 3.42 8.54
CA GLU A 92 -37.99 3.42 7.66
C GLU A 92 -36.74 3.93 8.37
N LYS A 93 -36.80 5.07 9.05
CA LYS A 93 -35.67 5.63 9.82
C LYS A 93 -35.19 4.67 10.91
N MET A 94 -36.11 4.06 11.66
CA MET A 94 -35.75 3.08 12.70
C MET A 94 -35.09 1.83 12.14
N MET A 95 -35.59 1.29 11.02
CA MET A 95 -35.09 0.03 10.45
C MET A 95 -33.85 0.20 9.56
N ALA A 96 -33.81 1.25 8.74
CA ALA A 96 -32.77 1.43 7.73
C ALA A 96 -31.58 2.26 8.22
N GLU A 97 -31.78 3.13 9.22
CA GLU A 97 -30.72 4.03 9.69
C GLU A 97 -30.27 3.72 11.12
N ILE A 98 -31.21 3.58 12.07
CA ILE A 98 -30.88 3.44 13.49
C ILE A 98 -30.50 2.00 13.84
N GLN A 99 -31.29 1.01 13.43
CA GLN A 99 -31.04 -0.38 13.74
C GLN A 99 -29.65 -0.87 13.30
N PRO A 100 -29.18 -0.60 12.07
CA PRO A 100 -27.85 -1.03 11.64
C PRO A 100 -26.71 -0.45 12.49
N LYS A 101 -26.86 0.78 13.01
CA LYS A 101 -25.87 1.40 13.90
C LYS A 101 -25.75 0.62 15.21
N TYR A 102 -26.87 0.18 15.78
CA TYR A 102 -26.83 -0.68 16.97
C TYR A 102 -26.31 -2.08 16.66
N ASP A 103 -26.69 -2.66 15.53
CA ASP A 103 -26.21 -3.99 15.13
C ASP A 103 -24.68 -4.01 14.95
N GLU A 104 -24.09 -2.96 14.34
CA GLU A 104 -22.63 -2.82 14.25
C GLU A 104 -21.95 -2.77 15.64
N ILE A 105 -22.54 -2.05 16.59
CA ILE A 105 -22.04 -1.99 17.97
C ILE A 105 -22.12 -3.38 18.63
N PHE A 106 -23.23 -4.11 18.44
CA PHE A 106 -23.37 -5.46 19.01
C PHE A 106 -22.39 -6.45 18.41
N ASP A 107 -22.14 -6.38 17.12
CA ASP A 107 -21.18 -7.25 16.43
C ASP A 107 -19.77 -7.00 16.96
N LYS A 108 -19.38 -5.74 17.15
CA LYS A 108 -18.09 -5.38 17.78
C LYS A 108 -18.00 -5.90 19.21
N LEU A 109 -19.08 -5.82 20.00
CA LEU A 109 -19.11 -6.34 21.38
C LEU A 109 -19.07 -7.87 21.46
N ALA A 110 -19.36 -8.59 20.37
CA ALA A 110 -19.37 -10.05 20.30
C ALA A 110 -18.02 -10.65 19.84
N CYS A 111 -16.96 -9.84 19.78
CA CYS A 111 -15.66 -10.26 19.27
C CYS A 111 -14.97 -11.35 20.12
N GLU A 112 -14.09 -12.12 19.48
CA GLU A 112 -13.14 -12.98 20.16
C GLU A 112 -11.91 -12.16 20.61
N ILE A 113 -11.22 -12.63 21.66
CA ILE A 113 -10.04 -11.98 22.22
C ILE A 113 -8.87 -12.98 22.16
N PRO A 114 -8.19 -13.09 21.00
CA PRO A 114 -7.12 -14.06 20.81
C PRO A 114 -5.77 -13.62 21.40
N ASP A 115 -5.53 -12.31 21.52
CA ASP A 115 -4.23 -11.75 21.84
C ASP A 115 -4.29 -10.43 22.62
N ILE A 116 -3.11 -9.94 23.01
CA ILE A 116 -2.90 -8.73 23.83
C ILE A 116 -3.30 -7.47 23.05
N GLU A 117 -3.01 -7.47 21.76
CA GLU A 117 -3.33 -6.40 20.83
C GLU A 117 -4.85 -6.17 20.80
N THR A 118 -5.63 -7.25 20.63
CA THR A 118 -7.10 -7.21 20.68
C THR A 118 -7.63 -6.74 22.03
N VAL A 119 -6.99 -7.13 23.14
CA VAL A 119 -7.36 -6.62 24.48
C VAL A 119 -7.21 -5.10 24.55
N SER A 120 -6.10 -4.56 24.05
CA SER A 120 -5.85 -3.11 24.05
C SER A 120 -6.85 -2.37 23.17
N GLU A 121 -7.05 -2.84 21.93
CA GLU A 121 -8.00 -2.26 20.97
C GLU A 121 -9.43 -2.23 21.52
N MET A 122 -9.90 -3.34 22.09
CA MET A 122 -11.25 -3.42 22.66
C MET A 122 -11.38 -2.60 23.94
N THR A 123 -10.31 -2.48 24.74
CA THR A 123 -10.31 -1.58 25.90
C THR A 123 -10.48 -0.13 25.45
N GLU A 124 -9.76 0.30 24.40
CA GLU A 124 -9.89 1.63 23.82
C GLU A 124 -11.29 1.86 23.22
N PHE A 125 -11.81 0.91 22.46
CA PHE A 125 -13.18 0.94 21.95
C PHE A 125 -14.21 1.15 23.08
N LEU A 126 -14.10 0.40 24.18
CA LEU A 126 -15.00 0.54 25.32
C LEU A 126 -14.92 1.93 26.00
N THR A 127 -13.79 2.63 25.89
CA THR A 127 -13.68 4.02 26.39
C THR A 127 -14.47 5.01 25.54
N HIS A 128 -14.56 4.78 24.23
CA HIS A 128 -15.26 5.65 23.28
C HIS A 128 -16.72 5.27 23.08
N LEU A 129 -17.09 4.01 23.35
CA LEU A 129 -18.43 3.46 23.18
C LEU A 129 -19.55 4.33 23.81
N PRO A 130 -19.43 4.89 25.03
CA PRO A 130 -20.49 5.72 25.60
C PRO A 130 -20.85 6.94 24.75
N ALA A 131 -19.86 7.57 24.09
CA ALA A 131 -20.10 8.73 23.23
C ALA A 131 -20.79 8.33 21.92
N GLU A 132 -20.42 7.17 21.35
CA GLU A 132 -21.08 6.62 20.17
C GLU A 132 -22.54 6.25 20.46
N VAL A 133 -22.80 5.59 21.59
CA VAL A 133 -24.15 5.21 22.03
C VAL A 133 -25.01 6.45 22.25
N ALA A 134 -24.49 7.48 22.94
CA ALA A 134 -25.22 8.72 23.20
C ALA A 134 -25.66 9.44 21.91
N LYS A 135 -24.87 9.34 20.84
CA LYS A 135 -25.24 9.91 19.54
C LYS A 135 -26.45 9.19 18.94
N VAL A 136 -26.45 7.85 18.96
CA VAL A 136 -27.57 7.06 18.43
C VAL A 136 -28.81 7.20 19.33
N GLU A 137 -28.62 7.29 20.65
CA GLU A 137 -29.70 7.59 21.60
C GLU A 137 -30.40 8.91 21.27
N GLY A 138 -29.65 9.96 20.93
CA GLY A 138 -30.23 11.24 20.51
C GLY A 138 -31.11 11.11 19.26
N GLU A 139 -30.68 10.34 18.26
CA GLU A 139 -31.49 10.07 17.06
C GLU A 139 -32.77 9.27 17.39
N VAL A 140 -32.69 8.34 18.35
CA VAL A 140 -33.86 7.60 18.85
C VAL A 140 -34.81 8.54 19.60
N GLU A 141 -34.29 9.46 20.41
CA GLU A 141 -35.08 10.44 21.17
C GLU A 141 -35.88 11.36 20.23
N GLU A 142 -35.27 11.86 19.15
CA GLU A 142 -35.98 12.61 18.11
C GLU A 142 -37.15 11.82 17.50
N CYS A 143 -36.93 10.53 17.23
CA CYS A 143 -37.99 9.68 16.71
C CYS A 143 -39.08 9.45 17.76
N VAL A 144 -38.71 9.29 19.04
CA VAL A 144 -39.67 9.15 20.16
C VAL A 144 -40.57 10.37 20.26
N GLU A 145 -40.05 11.59 20.10
CA GLU A 145 -40.88 12.81 20.03
C GLU A 145 -41.90 12.76 18.88
N MET A 146 -41.49 12.22 17.73
CA MET A 146 -42.37 12.03 16.57
C MET A 146 -43.43 10.95 16.81
N TYR A 147 -43.08 9.83 17.46
CA TYR A 147 -44.05 8.82 17.91
C TYR A 147 -45.13 9.43 18.81
N GLU A 148 -44.75 10.32 19.73
CA GLU A 148 -45.69 11.02 20.60
C GLU A 148 -46.55 12.03 19.85
N ALA A 149 -45.99 12.68 18.82
CA ALA A 149 -46.73 13.57 17.95
C ALA A 149 -47.81 12.86 17.14
N VAL A 150 -47.48 11.74 16.50
CA VAL A 150 -48.47 10.92 15.80
C VAL A 150 -49.49 10.36 16.80
N GLY A 151 -49.03 9.85 17.94
CA GLY A 151 -49.89 9.28 18.98
C GLY A 151 -50.89 10.27 19.61
N THR A 152 -50.60 11.57 19.56
CA THR A 152 -51.54 12.63 19.99
C THR A 152 -52.84 12.59 19.18
N PHE A 153 -52.81 12.07 17.95
CA PHE A 153 -53.95 11.94 17.04
C PHE A 153 -54.44 10.49 16.90
N GLY A 154 -54.22 9.65 17.91
CA GLY A 154 -54.57 8.21 17.89
C GLY A 154 -56.04 7.88 17.60
N THR A 155 -56.96 8.84 17.70
CA THR A 155 -58.38 8.66 17.31
C THR A 155 -58.61 8.76 15.80
N ILE A 156 -57.64 9.28 15.05
CA ILE A 156 -57.69 9.51 13.60
C ILE A 156 -56.81 8.50 12.88
N TYR A 157 -55.61 8.25 13.41
CA TYR A 157 -54.67 7.31 12.85
C TYR A 157 -53.95 6.57 13.97
N GLU A 158 -53.93 5.24 13.88
CA GLU A 158 -53.21 4.37 14.80
C GLU A 158 -51.97 3.81 14.09
N LEU A 159 -50.82 3.94 14.72
CA LEU A 159 -49.60 3.27 14.26
C LEU A 159 -49.77 1.75 14.39
N ASP A 160 -49.23 1.00 13.43
CA ASP A 160 -49.25 -0.45 13.52
C ASP A 160 -48.42 -0.94 14.70
N LYS A 161 -48.75 -2.15 15.15
CA LYS A 161 -48.11 -2.75 16.33
C LYS A 161 -46.60 -2.89 16.16
N ASP A 162 -46.12 -3.29 14.98
CA ASP A 162 -44.69 -3.52 14.76
C ASP A 162 -43.92 -2.21 14.91
N THR A 163 -44.46 -1.11 14.40
CA THR A 163 -43.88 0.25 14.53
C THR A 163 -43.84 0.71 16.00
N LEU A 164 -44.86 0.40 16.80
CA LEU A 164 -44.85 0.68 18.24
C LEU A 164 -43.90 -0.22 19.03
N ASP A 165 -43.78 -1.50 18.67
CA ASP A 165 -42.84 -2.44 19.28
C ASP A 165 -41.38 -2.00 18.99
N MET A 166 -41.11 -1.54 17.76
CA MET A 166 -39.79 -1.01 17.35
C MET A 166 -39.34 0.18 18.20
N ARG A 167 -40.26 1.08 18.58
CA ARG A 167 -39.95 2.19 19.51
C ARG A 167 -39.34 1.66 20.80
N TRP A 168 -39.99 0.68 21.43
CA TRP A 168 -39.54 0.13 22.71
C TRP A 168 -38.27 -0.69 22.59
N ILE A 169 -38.13 -1.45 21.50
CA ILE A 169 -36.91 -2.19 21.20
C ILE A 169 -35.73 -1.21 21.12
N MET A 170 -35.82 -0.19 20.26
CA MET A 170 -34.72 0.77 20.05
C MET A 170 -34.41 1.58 21.31
N TYR A 171 -35.43 1.97 22.07
CA TYR A 171 -35.24 2.64 23.36
C TYR A 171 -34.51 1.76 24.39
N GLY A 172 -34.70 0.43 24.34
CA GLY A 172 -34.05 -0.52 25.26
C GLY A 172 -32.62 -0.92 24.88
N ARG A 173 -32.22 -0.74 23.60
CA ARG A 173 -30.90 -1.16 23.06
C ARG A 173 -29.70 -0.60 23.83
N PRO A 174 -29.66 0.68 24.23
CA PRO A 174 -28.53 1.20 25.00
C PRO A 174 -28.28 0.46 26.32
N GLY A 175 -29.34 0.07 27.03
CA GLY A 175 -29.22 -0.71 28.26
C GLY A 175 -28.62 -2.10 28.02
N GLU A 176 -28.98 -2.74 26.90
CA GLU A 176 -28.38 -4.01 26.48
C GLU A 176 -26.89 -3.84 26.14
N ILE A 177 -26.54 -2.76 25.44
CA ILE A 177 -25.15 -2.42 25.09
C ILE A 177 -24.32 -2.23 26.34
N VAL A 178 -24.79 -1.43 27.32
CA VAL A 178 -24.09 -1.24 28.59
C VAL A 178 -23.87 -2.56 29.31
N SER A 179 -24.88 -3.43 29.37
CA SER A 179 -24.74 -4.74 30.02
C SER A 179 -23.70 -5.64 29.33
N ARG A 180 -23.69 -5.67 27.99
CA ARG A 180 -22.70 -6.43 27.22
C ARG A 180 -21.30 -5.84 27.35
N ALA A 181 -21.18 -4.51 27.31
CA ALA A 181 -19.94 -3.78 27.49
C ALA A 181 -19.33 -4.04 28.88
N THR A 182 -20.14 -4.08 29.95
CA THR A 182 -19.66 -4.44 31.29
C THR A 182 -19.10 -5.86 31.33
N LYS A 183 -19.83 -6.85 30.76
CA LYS A 183 -19.35 -8.24 30.69
C LYS A 183 -18.07 -8.36 29.86
N LEU A 184 -17.97 -7.65 28.75
CA LEU A 184 -16.78 -7.61 27.92
C LEU A 184 -15.61 -6.98 28.69
N SER A 185 -15.84 -5.88 29.42
CA SER A 185 -14.82 -5.25 30.26
C SER A 185 -14.28 -6.17 31.35
N GLU A 186 -15.15 -6.96 32.01
CA GLU A 186 -14.74 -7.95 32.99
C GLU A 186 -13.90 -9.06 32.34
N LYS A 187 -14.33 -9.55 31.18
CA LYS A 187 -13.59 -10.56 30.40
C LYS A 187 -12.22 -10.03 29.96
N LEU A 188 -12.15 -8.80 29.43
CA LEU A 188 -10.90 -8.15 29.03
C LEU A 188 -9.94 -8.00 30.22
N GLY A 189 -10.45 -7.70 31.42
CA GLY A 189 -9.64 -7.67 32.63
C GLY A 189 -9.03 -9.03 32.96
N ALA A 190 -9.82 -10.10 32.91
CA ALA A 190 -9.34 -11.46 33.17
C ALA A 190 -8.36 -11.96 32.09
N ASP A 191 -8.67 -11.72 30.81
CA ASP A 191 -7.80 -12.08 29.68
C ASP A 191 -6.48 -11.29 29.74
N ARG A 192 -6.52 -10.00 30.15
CA ARG A 192 -5.32 -9.19 30.37
C ARG A 192 -4.39 -9.77 31.43
N GLU A 193 -4.92 -10.19 32.57
CA GLU A 193 -4.12 -10.83 33.63
C GLU A 193 -3.51 -12.14 33.12
N LYS A 194 -4.32 -12.98 32.49
CA LYS A 194 -3.87 -14.24 31.89
C LYS A 194 -2.75 -14.03 30.87
N PHE A 195 -2.92 -13.12 29.92
CA PHE A 195 -1.89 -12.84 28.91
C PHE A 195 -0.63 -12.21 29.51
N CYS A 196 -0.75 -11.42 30.58
CA CYS A 196 0.42 -10.92 31.31
C CYS A 196 1.22 -12.06 31.94
N GLU A 197 0.55 -13.06 32.54
CA GLU A 197 1.20 -14.23 33.12
C GLU A 197 1.85 -15.11 32.04
N GLU A 198 1.16 -15.36 30.93
CA GLU A 198 1.69 -16.12 29.79
C GLU A 198 2.89 -15.42 29.16
N GLN A 199 2.85 -14.09 29.02
CA GLN A 199 3.96 -13.30 28.53
C GLN A 199 5.14 -13.35 29.49
N ALA A 200 4.93 -13.18 30.80
CA ALA A 200 6.00 -13.26 31.79
C ALA A 200 6.69 -14.64 31.75
N SER A 201 5.91 -15.72 31.71
CA SER A 201 6.47 -17.07 31.57
C SER A 201 7.23 -17.25 30.26
N SER A 202 6.75 -16.65 29.16
CA SER A 202 7.44 -16.71 27.87
C SER A 202 8.75 -15.94 27.90
N GLN A 203 8.79 -14.77 28.56
CA GLN A 203 9.99 -13.96 28.74
C GLN A 203 11.04 -14.71 29.58
N ASP A 204 10.63 -15.41 30.64
CA ASP A 204 11.53 -16.24 31.44
C ASP A 204 12.18 -17.35 30.58
N THR A 205 11.39 -18.03 29.74
CA THR A 205 11.95 -19.03 28.81
C THR A 205 12.85 -18.40 27.73
N PHE A 206 12.55 -17.17 27.33
CA PHE A 206 13.29 -16.43 26.32
C PHE A 206 14.67 -15.99 26.85
N GLU A 207 14.79 -15.63 28.12
CA GLU A 207 16.11 -15.39 28.74
C GLU A 207 17.01 -16.63 28.64
N GLY A 208 16.47 -17.83 28.89
CA GLY A 208 17.22 -19.08 28.68
C GLY A 208 17.60 -19.32 27.22
N LEU A 209 16.77 -18.88 26.25
CA LEU A 209 17.12 -18.91 24.84
C LEU A 209 18.27 -17.92 24.53
N ILE A 210 18.26 -16.72 25.10
CA ILE A 210 19.35 -15.74 24.94
C ILE A 210 20.65 -16.33 25.48
N ASP A 211 20.63 -16.96 26.66
CA ASP A 211 21.82 -17.60 27.24
C ASP A 211 22.39 -18.68 26.29
N ASN A 212 21.52 -19.54 25.73
CA ASN A 212 21.95 -20.55 24.75
C ASN A 212 22.54 -19.91 23.48
N LEU A 213 21.92 -18.85 22.95
CA LEU A 213 22.43 -18.13 21.77
C LEU A 213 23.78 -17.47 22.05
N GLU A 214 23.97 -16.90 23.24
CA GLU A 214 25.26 -16.35 23.69
C GLU A 214 26.34 -17.43 23.74
N GLU A 215 26.06 -18.59 24.34
CA GLU A 215 26.98 -19.72 24.39
C GLU A 215 27.34 -20.24 23.00
N GLU A 216 26.35 -20.37 22.11
CA GLU A 216 26.56 -20.78 20.72
C GLU A 216 27.45 -19.78 19.97
N VAL A 217 27.21 -18.47 20.09
CA VAL A 217 28.08 -17.44 19.47
C VAL A 217 29.52 -17.54 19.98
N VAL A 218 29.73 -17.75 21.27
CA VAL A 218 31.07 -17.94 21.84
C VAL A 218 31.73 -19.21 21.27
N SER A 219 30.95 -20.28 21.06
CA SER A 219 31.46 -21.54 20.52
C SER A 219 32.01 -21.42 19.09
N PHE A 220 31.59 -20.40 18.30
CA PHE A 220 32.14 -20.15 16.96
C PHE A 220 33.64 -19.84 16.96
N SER A 221 34.20 -19.38 18.09
CA SER A 221 35.65 -19.21 18.26
C SER A 221 36.44 -20.52 18.10
N MET A 222 35.80 -21.67 18.29
CA MET A 222 36.40 -23.01 18.17
C MET A 222 36.48 -23.53 16.73
N HIS A 223 35.78 -22.89 15.79
CA HIS A 223 35.85 -23.24 14.38
C HIS A 223 37.10 -22.63 13.75
N ASP A 224 38.25 -23.29 13.89
CA ASP A 224 39.55 -22.73 13.50
C ASP A 224 40.10 -23.25 12.15
N LYS A 225 39.28 -23.93 11.35
CA LYS A 225 39.70 -24.58 10.10
C LYS A 225 38.95 -24.03 8.89
N LEU A 226 39.68 -23.44 7.95
CA LEU A 226 39.13 -22.97 6.68
C LEU A 226 38.55 -24.12 5.82
N GLY A 227 39.02 -25.36 5.99
CA GLY A 227 38.49 -26.52 5.26
C GLY A 227 37.03 -26.86 5.59
N ASP A 228 36.53 -26.41 6.74
CA ASP A 228 35.15 -26.65 7.19
C ASP A 228 34.19 -25.52 6.76
N VAL A 229 34.61 -24.64 5.84
CA VAL A 229 33.87 -23.42 5.45
C VAL A 229 32.40 -23.66 5.07
N GLU A 230 32.11 -24.74 4.33
CA GLU A 230 30.72 -25.04 3.93
C GLU A 230 29.85 -25.41 5.14
N LYS A 231 30.39 -26.22 6.05
CA LYS A 231 29.70 -26.63 7.28
C LYS A 231 29.50 -25.44 8.22
N VAL A 232 30.54 -24.65 8.45
CA VAL A 232 30.50 -23.50 9.36
C VAL A 232 29.58 -22.41 8.80
N SER A 233 29.56 -22.19 7.49
CA SER A 233 28.62 -21.25 6.86
C SER A 233 27.16 -21.71 7.03
N GLY A 234 26.86 -23.01 6.93
CA GLY A 234 25.50 -23.51 7.19
C GLY A 234 25.05 -23.26 8.64
N LEU A 235 25.89 -23.62 9.62
CA LEU A 235 25.62 -23.34 11.04
C LEU A 235 25.48 -21.84 11.32
N LEU A 236 26.22 -21.01 10.57
CA LEU A 236 26.20 -19.57 10.70
C LEU A 236 24.87 -18.97 10.23
N GLU A 237 24.36 -19.38 9.07
CA GLU A 237 23.07 -18.91 8.57
C GLU A 237 21.93 -19.35 9.52
N ASP A 238 21.97 -20.61 9.99
CA ASP A 238 20.98 -21.14 10.97
C ASP A 238 20.99 -20.35 12.29
N LEU A 239 22.16 -19.97 12.80
CA LEU A 239 22.27 -19.15 14.01
C LEU A 239 21.87 -17.69 13.76
N GLN A 240 22.19 -17.14 12.58
CA GLN A 240 21.78 -15.79 12.22
C GLN A 240 20.24 -15.69 12.14
N GLU A 241 19.57 -16.63 11.50
CA GLU A 241 18.10 -16.66 11.42
C GLU A 241 17.47 -16.73 12.82
N ARG A 242 18.03 -17.54 13.73
CA ARG A 242 17.56 -17.61 15.12
C ARG A 242 17.81 -16.33 15.91
N LEU A 243 18.95 -15.67 15.72
CA LEU A 243 19.23 -14.37 16.35
C LEU A 243 18.26 -13.29 15.84
N GLU A 244 17.97 -13.26 14.53
CA GLU A 244 17.00 -12.33 13.95
C GLU A 244 15.58 -12.61 14.47
N ALA A 245 15.17 -13.88 14.56
CA ALA A 245 13.91 -14.27 15.18
C ALA A 245 13.83 -13.84 16.65
N ALA A 246 14.90 -14.03 17.42
CA ALA A 246 14.97 -13.57 18.81
C ALA A 246 14.87 -12.04 18.92
N VAL A 247 15.52 -11.28 18.03
CA VAL A 247 15.42 -9.81 18.03
C VAL A 247 13.98 -9.37 17.73
N ASN A 248 13.30 -10.03 16.80
CA ASN A 248 11.89 -9.74 16.49
C ASN A 248 10.97 -10.10 17.67
N GLN A 249 11.23 -11.22 18.34
CA GLN A 249 10.49 -11.64 19.54
C GLN A 249 10.66 -10.64 20.69
N ALA A 250 11.89 -10.17 20.93
CA ALA A 250 12.18 -9.14 21.94
C ALA A 250 11.43 -7.82 21.65
N ARG A 251 11.36 -7.40 20.38
CA ARG A 251 10.56 -6.23 19.97
C ARG A 251 9.07 -6.44 20.22
N LEU A 252 8.56 -7.64 19.93
CA LEU A 252 7.16 -7.98 20.19
C LEU A 252 6.83 -7.92 21.69
N PHE A 253 7.69 -8.46 22.56
CA PHE A 253 7.52 -8.35 24.00
C PHE A 253 7.48 -6.89 24.47
N ASN A 254 8.44 -6.07 24.04
CA ASN A 254 8.48 -4.65 24.43
C ASN A 254 7.25 -3.87 23.92
N SER A 255 6.77 -4.19 22.71
CA SER A 255 5.52 -3.62 22.18
C SER A 255 4.32 -3.97 23.04
N ARG A 256 4.18 -5.24 23.45
CA ARG A 256 3.08 -5.72 24.30
C ARG A 256 3.14 -5.17 25.72
N GLU A 257 4.34 -5.04 26.29
CA GLU A 257 4.54 -4.35 27.58
C GLU A 257 4.06 -2.90 27.49
N THR A 258 4.37 -2.21 26.39
CA THR A 258 3.93 -0.83 26.14
C THR A 258 2.40 -0.75 26.03
N LEU A 259 1.75 -1.67 25.30
CA LEU A 259 0.28 -1.74 25.20
C LEU A 259 -0.39 -1.90 26.58
N PHE A 260 0.28 -2.61 27.48
CA PHE A 260 -0.17 -2.75 28.86
C PHE A 260 0.33 -1.68 29.82
N ASN A 261 0.95 -0.61 29.33
CA ASN A 261 1.53 0.49 30.13
C ASN A 261 2.52 -0.03 31.20
N ARG A 262 3.33 -1.03 30.85
CA ARG A 262 4.42 -1.56 31.67
C ARG A 262 5.76 -1.01 31.17
N ASP A 263 6.73 -0.96 32.07
CA ASP A 263 8.11 -0.68 31.69
C ASP A 263 8.63 -1.78 30.77
N THR A 264 9.34 -1.39 29.71
CA THR A 264 9.88 -2.33 28.73
C THR A 264 11.08 -3.09 29.28
N SER A 265 11.14 -4.39 29.00
CA SER A 265 12.28 -5.25 29.34
C SER A 265 13.55 -4.87 28.56
N ASP A 266 14.70 -4.96 29.23
CA ASP A 266 16.00 -4.62 28.65
C ASP A 266 16.67 -5.84 27.99
N TYR A 267 16.54 -5.94 26.67
CA TYR A 267 17.20 -6.96 25.85
C TYR A 267 18.52 -6.47 25.22
N SER A 268 19.20 -5.49 25.83
CA SER A 268 20.47 -4.94 25.32
C SER A 268 21.58 -6.00 25.16
N ARG A 269 21.57 -7.05 25.99
CA ARG A 269 22.43 -8.23 25.87
C ARG A 269 22.30 -8.92 24.52
N LEU A 270 21.10 -9.23 24.06
CA LEU A 270 20.86 -9.83 22.74
C LEU A 270 21.43 -8.95 21.61
N GLY A 271 21.27 -7.64 21.72
CA GLY A 271 21.87 -6.69 20.78
C GLY A 271 23.40 -6.72 20.81
N LYS A 272 24.02 -6.96 21.98
CA LYS A 272 25.46 -7.19 22.10
C LYS A 272 25.85 -8.52 21.45
N THR A 273 25.13 -9.60 21.70
CA THR A 273 25.36 -10.92 21.09
C THR A 273 25.35 -10.86 19.56
N CYS A 274 24.40 -10.13 18.97
CA CYS A 274 24.37 -9.90 17.53
C CYS A 274 25.61 -9.15 17.00
N ARG A 275 26.09 -8.15 17.74
CA ARG A 275 27.33 -7.41 17.39
C ARG A 275 28.58 -8.26 17.54
N ASP A 276 28.62 -9.10 18.57
CA ASP A 276 29.72 -10.03 18.83
C ASP A 276 29.75 -11.16 17.77
N PHE A 277 28.60 -11.51 17.20
CA PHE A 277 28.49 -12.48 16.11
C PHE A 277 28.86 -11.92 14.72
N GLU A 278 28.67 -10.61 14.50
CA GLU A 278 28.90 -9.93 13.21
C GLU A 278 30.28 -10.22 12.55
N PRO A 279 31.42 -10.25 13.28
CA PRO A 279 32.72 -10.59 12.70
C PRO A 279 32.78 -12.00 12.12
N TYR A 280 32.12 -12.98 12.77
CA TYR A 280 32.05 -14.36 12.29
C TYR A 280 31.22 -14.45 11.01
N VAL A 281 30.07 -13.76 10.97
CA VAL A 281 29.20 -13.66 9.78
C VAL A 281 30.00 -13.11 8.60
N ASN A 282 30.65 -11.97 8.81
CA ASN A 282 31.46 -11.34 7.77
C ASN A 282 32.57 -12.26 7.27
N LEU A 283 33.28 -12.94 8.17
CA LEU A 283 34.37 -13.86 7.81
C LEU A 283 33.85 -15.06 7.02
N TRP A 284 32.98 -15.87 7.62
CA TRP A 284 32.64 -17.19 7.07
C TRP A 284 31.79 -17.07 5.80
N ARG A 285 30.90 -16.08 5.71
CA ARG A 285 30.15 -15.82 4.47
C ARG A 285 31.07 -15.38 3.34
N THR A 286 32.02 -14.48 3.63
CA THR A 286 33.02 -14.05 2.63
C THR A 286 33.90 -15.22 2.22
N ALA A 287 34.35 -16.04 3.17
CA ALA A 287 35.17 -17.22 2.90
C ALA A 287 34.42 -18.25 2.05
N PHE A 288 33.15 -18.52 2.34
CA PHE A 288 32.31 -19.46 1.60
C PHE A 288 32.08 -18.98 0.16
N ASN A 289 31.63 -17.73 0.01
CA ASN A 289 31.42 -17.11 -1.30
C ASN A 289 32.71 -17.11 -2.11
N TRP A 290 33.84 -16.72 -1.49
CA TRP A 290 35.15 -16.75 -2.12
C TRP A 290 35.56 -18.16 -2.55
N HIS A 291 35.40 -19.16 -1.69
CA HIS A 291 35.77 -20.55 -2.01
C HIS A 291 35.02 -21.08 -3.24
N LYS A 292 33.70 -20.85 -3.28
CA LYS A 292 32.84 -21.22 -4.40
C LYS A 292 33.20 -20.44 -5.67
N ASN A 293 33.26 -19.12 -5.56
CA ASN A 293 33.46 -18.22 -6.69
C ASN A 293 34.85 -18.37 -7.31
N LYS A 294 35.90 -18.54 -6.50
CA LYS A 294 37.27 -18.77 -6.98
C LYS A 294 37.36 -19.97 -7.91
N ILE A 295 36.66 -21.06 -7.61
CA ILE A 295 36.66 -22.28 -8.44
C ILE A 295 35.93 -22.00 -9.76
N VAL A 296 34.73 -21.40 -9.68
CA VAL A 296 33.92 -21.06 -10.86
C VAL A 296 34.64 -20.07 -11.77
N TRP A 297 35.22 -19.01 -11.24
CA TRP A 297 35.90 -17.98 -12.04
C TRP A 297 37.22 -18.49 -12.64
N ARG A 298 37.94 -19.40 -11.96
CA ARG A 298 39.19 -19.96 -12.51
C ARG A 298 38.94 -21.03 -13.56
N LYS A 299 38.06 -21.98 -13.28
CA LYS A 299 37.89 -23.23 -14.05
C LYS A 299 36.62 -23.29 -14.88
N GLY A 300 35.62 -22.47 -14.55
CA GLY A 300 34.39 -22.38 -15.32
C GLY A 300 34.58 -21.70 -16.67
N PRO A 301 33.59 -21.81 -17.58
CA PRO A 301 33.61 -21.12 -18.86
C PRO A 301 33.78 -19.62 -18.63
N PHE A 302 34.82 -19.03 -19.23
CA PHE A 302 35.09 -17.60 -19.07
C PHE A 302 33.92 -16.76 -19.59
N GLY A 303 33.22 -17.25 -20.62
CA GLY A 303 32.02 -16.65 -21.20
C GLY A 303 30.82 -16.51 -20.25
N ASP A 304 30.80 -17.21 -19.12
CA ASP A 304 29.70 -17.17 -18.15
C ASP A 304 30.02 -16.28 -16.93
N ILE A 305 31.25 -15.78 -16.83
CA ILE A 305 31.66 -14.96 -15.69
C ILE A 305 30.98 -13.59 -15.78
N ASP A 306 30.23 -13.23 -14.73
CA ASP A 306 29.80 -11.86 -14.50
C ASP A 306 30.96 -11.05 -13.91
N ALA A 307 31.53 -10.18 -14.75
CA ALA A 307 32.65 -9.31 -14.38
C ALA A 307 32.32 -8.32 -13.26
N ARG A 308 31.10 -7.76 -13.23
CA ARG A 308 30.71 -6.78 -12.22
C ARG A 308 30.55 -7.46 -10.87
N HIS A 309 29.93 -8.63 -10.85
CA HIS A 309 29.83 -9.45 -9.65
C HIS A 309 31.21 -9.87 -9.14
N CYS A 310 32.10 -10.34 -10.03
CA CYS A 310 33.47 -10.71 -9.67
C CYS A 310 34.24 -9.53 -9.05
N GLU A 311 34.18 -8.35 -9.67
CA GLU A 311 34.85 -7.16 -9.14
C GLU A 311 34.28 -6.74 -7.78
N GLY A 312 32.95 -6.72 -7.65
CA GLY A 312 32.25 -6.35 -6.43
C GLY A 312 32.60 -7.26 -5.25
N GLU A 313 32.55 -8.58 -5.46
CA GLU A 313 32.88 -9.58 -4.44
C GLU A 313 34.35 -9.50 -4.01
N VAL A 314 35.29 -9.35 -4.95
CA VAL A 314 36.73 -9.28 -4.60
C VAL A 314 37.04 -7.98 -3.88
N ASN A 315 36.69 -6.83 -4.45
CA ASN A 315 37.01 -5.53 -3.84
C ASN A 315 36.21 -5.28 -2.56
N GLY A 316 34.95 -5.71 -2.52
CA GLY A 316 34.08 -5.65 -1.35
C GLY A 316 34.57 -6.58 -0.24
N GLY A 317 34.88 -7.83 -0.58
CA GLY A 317 35.43 -8.83 0.32
C GLY A 317 36.73 -8.37 0.97
N ILE A 318 37.67 -7.81 0.21
CA ILE A 318 38.92 -7.25 0.76
C ILE A 318 38.62 -6.15 1.79
N LYS A 319 37.79 -5.16 1.44
CA LYS A 319 37.41 -4.06 2.33
C LYS A 319 36.73 -4.57 3.60
N LEU A 320 35.84 -5.56 3.46
CA LEU A 320 35.13 -6.17 4.58
C LEU A 320 36.12 -6.92 5.49
N MET A 321 37.02 -7.73 4.93
CA MET A 321 38.04 -8.44 5.69
C MET A 321 38.98 -7.51 6.44
N TYR A 322 39.37 -6.35 5.88
CA TYR A 322 40.13 -5.35 6.63
C TYR A 322 39.40 -4.88 7.90
N LYS A 323 38.09 -4.61 7.80
CA LYS A 323 37.26 -4.20 8.94
C LYS A 323 37.08 -5.34 9.94
N THR A 324 36.79 -6.54 9.46
CA THR A 324 36.59 -7.74 10.30
C THR A 324 37.86 -8.09 11.06
N ILE A 325 39.02 -8.11 10.40
CA ILE A 325 40.32 -8.37 11.04
C ILE A 325 40.61 -7.32 12.12
N ARG A 326 40.29 -6.05 11.87
CA ARG A 326 40.48 -5.00 12.89
C ARG A 326 39.65 -5.29 14.14
N LYS A 327 38.37 -5.65 13.98
CA LYS A 327 37.48 -6.03 15.11
C LYS A 327 38.01 -7.29 15.82
N LEU A 328 38.35 -8.34 15.08
CA LEU A 328 38.85 -9.59 15.66
C LEU A 328 40.17 -9.42 16.44
N LYS A 329 41.02 -8.46 16.06
CA LYS A 329 42.28 -8.15 16.76
C LYS A 329 42.08 -7.48 18.12
N GLU A 330 40.88 -7.00 18.43
CA GLU A 330 40.58 -6.42 19.74
C GLU A 330 40.50 -7.50 20.82
N ASP A 331 40.24 -8.76 20.44
CA ASP A 331 40.16 -9.91 21.35
C ASP A 331 41.28 -10.93 21.05
N ALA A 332 42.21 -11.07 22.00
CA ALA A 332 43.34 -12.00 21.89
C ALA A 332 42.91 -13.48 21.83
N SER A 333 41.72 -13.83 22.32
CA SER A 333 41.19 -15.20 22.27
C SER A 333 40.83 -15.63 20.84
N LEU A 334 40.64 -14.68 19.92
CA LEU A 334 40.21 -14.91 18.54
C LEU A 334 41.37 -14.97 17.54
N GLN A 335 42.60 -15.18 18.02
CA GLN A 335 43.80 -15.16 17.16
C GLN A 335 43.76 -16.21 16.04
N SER A 336 43.21 -17.40 16.30
CA SER A 336 43.02 -18.46 15.30
C SER A 336 42.07 -18.01 14.18
N ILE A 337 40.91 -17.47 14.55
CA ILE A 337 39.90 -16.92 13.63
C ILE A 337 40.47 -15.74 12.82
N CYS A 338 41.22 -14.85 13.49
CA CYS A 338 41.91 -13.74 12.84
C CYS A 338 42.91 -14.24 11.79
N SER A 339 43.63 -15.34 12.05
CA SER A 339 44.54 -15.95 11.08
C SER A 339 43.80 -16.44 9.83
N ILE A 340 42.60 -17.01 9.98
CA ILE A 340 41.75 -17.42 8.85
C ILE A 340 41.31 -16.19 8.04
N ALA A 341 40.87 -15.14 8.72
CA ALA A 341 40.47 -13.89 8.06
C ALA A 341 41.63 -13.26 7.27
N GLU A 342 42.85 -13.28 7.82
CA GLU A 342 44.06 -12.85 7.12
C GLU A 342 44.38 -13.73 5.91
N GLN A 343 44.19 -15.06 6.01
CA GLN A 343 44.34 -15.97 4.88
C GLN A 343 43.33 -15.66 3.76
N VAL A 344 42.04 -15.53 4.08
CA VAL A 344 40.99 -15.21 3.10
C VAL A 344 41.25 -13.85 2.45
N ARG A 345 41.63 -12.83 3.23
CA ARG A 345 42.03 -11.53 2.69
C ARG A 345 43.19 -11.66 1.72
N LYS A 346 44.23 -12.41 2.09
CA LYS A 346 45.40 -12.61 1.23
C LYS A 346 45.02 -13.30 -0.08
N GLU A 347 44.18 -14.33 -0.03
CA GLU A 347 43.73 -15.00 -1.26
C GLU A 347 42.94 -14.06 -2.19
N LEU A 348 42.11 -13.18 -1.63
CA LEU A 348 41.40 -12.15 -2.40
C LEU A 348 42.38 -11.12 -2.99
N GLU A 349 43.37 -10.68 -2.21
CA GLU A 349 44.42 -9.76 -2.65
C GLU A 349 45.30 -10.36 -3.76
N ASP A 350 45.63 -11.65 -3.65
CA ASP A 350 46.37 -12.39 -4.67
C ASP A 350 45.57 -12.54 -5.97
N PHE A 351 44.23 -12.54 -5.91
CA PHE A 351 43.35 -12.58 -7.09
C PHE A 351 43.03 -11.21 -7.68
N LYS A 352 43.13 -10.14 -6.88
CA LYS A 352 42.80 -8.77 -7.29
C LYS A 352 43.47 -8.33 -8.61
N PRO A 353 44.74 -8.65 -8.90
CA PRO A 353 45.38 -8.30 -10.18
C PRO A 353 44.69 -8.90 -11.41
N TYR A 354 43.93 -9.98 -11.25
CA TYR A 354 43.22 -10.65 -12.35
C TYR A 354 41.84 -10.03 -12.62
N VAL A 355 41.30 -9.23 -11.70
CA VAL A 355 39.97 -8.61 -11.84
C VAL A 355 39.90 -7.68 -13.06
N PRO A 356 40.86 -6.78 -13.32
CA PRO A 356 40.84 -5.95 -14.53
C PRO A 356 40.84 -6.75 -15.83
N VAL A 357 41.52 -7.91 -15.85
CA VAL A 357 41.50 -8.82 -17.00
C VAL A 357 40.11 -9.38 -17.22
N VAL A 358 39.45 -9.87 -16.17
CA VAL A 358 38.07 -10.36 -16.24
C VAL A 358 37.13 -9.26 -16.72
N VAL A 359 37.20 -8.07 -16.13
CA VAL A 359 36.34 -6.93 -16.49
C VAL A 359 36.56 -6.48 -17.93
N GLY A 360 37.81 -6.37 -18.38
CA GLY A 360 38.14 -5.95 -19.74
C GLY A 360 37.64 -6.94 -20.79
N LEU A 361 37.95 -8.23 -20.62
CA LEU A 361 37.59 -9.27 -21.60
C LEU A 361 36.10 -9.63 -21.60
N ARG A 362 35.38 -9.37 -20.50
CA ARG A 362 33.93 -9.61 -20.39
C ARG A 362 33.09 -8.39 -20.71
N ASN A 363 33.69 -7.33 -21.25
CA ASN A 363 32.94 -6.19 -21.71
C ASN A 363 32.01 -6.60 -22.88
N GLY A 364 30.72 -6.23 -22.81
CA GLY A 364 29.73 -6.57 -23.85
C GLY A 364 30.01 -5.96 -25.23
N GLY A 365 30.88 -4.95 -25.28
CA GLY A 365 31.38 -4.34 -26.52
C GLY A 365 32.50 -5.10 -27.21
N MET A 366 32.99 -6.20 -26.62
CA MET A 366 34.03 -7.02 -27.25
C MET A 366 33.54 -7.60 -28.59
N ARG A 367 34.41 -7.54 -29.59
CA ARG A 367 34.21 -7.96 -30.99
C ARG A 367 35.54 -8.49 -31.52
N ASP A 368 35.54 -9.18 -32.66
CA ASP A 368 36.72 -9.85 -33.23
C ASP A 368 37.94 -8.94 -33.31
N ARG A 369 37.76 -7.68 -33.77
CA ARG A 369 38.82 -6.66 -33.79
C ARG A 369 39.50 -6.42 -32.43
N HIS A 370 38.74 -6.44 -31.34
CA HIS A 370 39.26 -6.23 -29.99
C HIS A 370 40.05 -7.46 -29.53
N TRP A 371 39.56 -8.65 -29.84
CA TRP A 371 40.26 -9.92 -29.58
C TRP A 371 41.56 -10.02 -30.38
N GLU A 372 41.58 -9.58 -31.63
CA GLU A 372 42.78 -9.49 -32.47
C GLU A 372 43.79 -8.51 -31.88
N MET A 373 43.37 -7.30 -31.48
CA MET A 373 44.24 -6.31 -30.82
C MET A 373 44.90 -6.86 -29.55
N ILE A 374 44.14 -7.61 -28.75
CA ILE A 374 44.65 -8.25 -27.53
C ILE A 374 45.61 -9.40 -27.90
N SER A 375 45.25 -10.22 -28.89
CA SER A 375 46.06 -11.35 -29.34
C SER A 375 47.41 -10.89 -29.93
N GLU A 376 47.43 -9.81 -30.70
CA GLU A 376 48.64 -9.21 -31.27
C GLU A 376 49.58 -8.70 -30.18
N LYS A 377 49.03 -8.01 -29.16
CA LYS A 377 49.82 -7.51 -28.02
C LYS A 377 50.42 -8.63 -27.17
N ILE A 378 49.66 -9.69 -26.92
CA ILE A 378 50.10 -10.82 -26.07
C ILE A 378 50.98 -11.80 -26.84
N GLY A 379 50.85 -11.85 -28.17
CA GLY A 379 51.58 -12.80 -29.02
C GLY A 379 51.00 -14.22 -28.99
N CYS A 380 49.75 -14.38 -28.53
CA CYS A 380 49.01 -15.64 -28.60
C CYS A 380 47.53 -15.39 -28.88
N THR A 381 46.84 -16.37 -29.48
CA THR A 381 45.41 -16.27 -29.75
C THR A 381 44.63 -16.22 -28.44
N VAL A 382 43.96 -15.09 -28.18
CA VAL A 382 43.07 -14.86 -27.05
C VAL A 382 41.68 -14.53 -27.57
N GLY A 383 40.70 -15.35 -27.21
CA GLY A 383 39.31 -15.10 -27.57
C GLY A 383 38.39 -16.29 -27.29
N PRO A 384 37.09 -16.15 -27.56
CA PRO A 384 36.09 -17.19 -27.34
C PRO A 384 36.33 -18.48 -28.13
N GLU A 385 37.11 -18.41 -29.20
CA GLU A 385 37.51 -19.57 -30.03
C GLU A 385 38.55 -20.48 -29.34
N MET A 386 39.12 -20.05 -28.21
CA MET A 386 40.05 -20.85 -27.43
C MET A 386 39.34 -22.03 -26.76
N GLU A 387 39.99 -23.20 -26.73
CA GLU A 387 39.49 -24.36 -25.97
C GLU A 387 40.60 -24.94 -25.07
N PRO A 388 40.44 -24.97 -23.73
CA PRO A 388 39.33 -24.41 -22.95
C PRO A 388 39.46 -22.87 -22.79
N PHE A 389 38.36 -22.13 -22.98
CA PHE A 389 38.30 -20.69 -22.68
C PHE A 389 37.97 -20.48 -21.19
N THR A 390 38.99 -20.59 -20.33
CA THR A 390 38.88 -20.39 -18.88
C THR A 390 39.90 -19.35 -18.41
N LEU A 391 39.67 -18.72 -17.26
CA LEU A 391 40.64 -17.78 -16.70
C LEU A 391 41.97 -18.47 -16.41
N GLU A 392 41.96 -19.71 -15.92
CA GLU A 392 43.18 -20.50 -15.68
C GLU A 392 44.01 -20.69 -16.96
N ALA A 393 43.37 -21.04 -18.07
CA ALA A 393 44.04 -21.19 -19.37
C ALA A 393 44.60 -19.85 -19.91
N LEU A 394 43.93 -18.73 -19.63
CA LEU A 394 44.41 -17.40 -19.98
C LEU A 394 45.61 -17.00 -19.11
N LEU A 395 45.57 -17.29 -17.80
CA LEU A 395 46.68 -17.02 -16.88
C LEU A 395 47.93 -17.85 -17.20
N GLU A 396 47.80 -19.11 -17.62
CA GLU A 396 48.92 -19.94 -18.08
C GLU A 396 49.65 -19.35 -19.30
N ARG A 397 48.94 -18.56 -20.11
CA ARG A 397 49.50 -17.83 -21.27
C ARG A 397 50.10 -16.48 -20.89
N GLY A 398 50.11 -16.12 -19.61
CA GLY A 398 50.72 -14.90 -19.10
C GLY A 398 49.89 -13.64 -19.36
N ILE A 399 48.56 -13.78 -19.49
CA ILE A 399 47.65 -12.66 -19.76
C ILE A 399 47.66 -11.60 -18.63
N ASP A 400 48.01 -12.01 -17.41
CA ASP A 400 48.06 -11.19 -16.21
C ASP A 400 49.09 -10.05 -16.31
N LYS A 401 50.15 -10.25 -17.11
CA LYS A 401 51.19 -9.26 -17.36
C LYS A 401 50.71 -8.08 -18.21
N PHE A 402 49.63 -8.27 -18.96
CA PHE A 402 49.05 -7.28 -19.87
C PHE A 402 47.70 -6.73 -19.35
N SER A 403 47.51 -6.75 -18.03
CA SER A 403 46.24 -6.39 -17.39
C SER A 403 45.81 -4.95 -17.67
N GLU A 404 46.75 -4.00 -17.71
CA GLU A 404 46.47 -2.59 -18.02
C GLU A 404 46.04 -2.42 -19.48
N GLU A 405 46.73 -3.07 -20.41
CA GLU A 405 46.42 -3.01 -21.83
C GLU A 405 45.09 -3.68 -22.16
N ILE A 406 44.76 -4.78 -21.49
CA ILE A 406 43.48 -5.47 -21.63
C ILE A 406 42.34 -4.60 -21.08
N ALA A 407 42.55 -3.95 -19.93
CA ALA A 407 41.58 -3.02 -19.38
C ALA A 407 41.35 -1.84 -20.33
N GLU A 408 42.40 -1.30 -20.96
CA GLU A 408 42.30 -0.23 -21.95
C GLU A 408 41.49 -0.67 -23.20
N VAL A 409 41.78 -1.85 -23.75
CA VAL A 409 41.03 -2.38 -24.90
C VAL A 409 39.57 -2.66 -24.52
N GLY A 410 39.32 -3.22 -23.34
CA GLY A 410 37.97 -3.45 -22.83
C GLY A 410 37.18 -2.15 -22.61
N ASP A 411 37.81 -1.11 -22.06
CA ASP A 411 37.19 0.22 -21.90
C ASP A 411 36.86 0.84 -23.26
N ARG A 412 37.80 0.76 -24.21
CA ARG A 412 37.57 1.17 -25.59
C ARG A 412 36.38 0.43 -26.21
N ALA A 413 36.34 -0.89 -26.07
CA ALA A 413 35.25 -1.72 -26.58
C ALA A 413 33.90 -1.32 -25.97
N GLY A 414 33.87 -1.05 -24.66
CA GLY A 414 32.67 -0.58 -23.96
C GLY A 414 32.18 0.78 -24.47
N LYS A 415 33.09 1.72 -24.73
CA LYS A 415 32.75 3.04 -25.29
C LYS A 415 32.29 2.96 -26.74
N GLU A 416 32.92 2.11 -27.54
CA GLU A 416 32.48 1.82 -28.92
C GLU A 416 31.06 1.23 -28.92
N TRP A 417 30.76 0.29 -28.02
CA TRP A 417 29.42 -0.30 -27.89
C TRP A 417 28.35 0.69 -27.39
N ALA A 418 28.70 1.53 -26.41
CA ALA A 418 27.78 2.57 -25.95
C ALA A 418 27.43 3.54 -27.09
N LEU A 419 28.41 3.90 -27.91
CA LEU A 419 28.22 4.75 -29.08
C LEU A 419 27.37 4.06 -30.17
N GLU A 420 27.60 2.77 -30.43
CA GLU A 420 26.77 1.95 -31.32
C GLU A 420 25.30 1.93 -30.85
N LYS A 421 25.08 1.66 -29.56
CA LYS A 421 23.73 1.60 -28.97
C LYS A 421 23.02 2.95 -28.95
N GLN A 422 23.75 4.03 -28.72
CA GLN A 422 23.20 5.38 -28.80
C GLN A 422 22.72 5.70 -30.22
N LEU A 423 23.50 5.34 -31.25
CA LEU A 423 23.11 5.52 -32.65
C LEU A 423 21.89 4.67 -33.03
N GLU A 424 21.86 3.42 -32.60
CA GLU A 424 20.75 2.49 -32.85
C GLU A 424 19.46 2.95 -32.16
N ALA A 425 19.55 3.40 -30.91
CA ALA A 425 18.41 3.96 -30.17
C ALA A 425 17.84 5.20 -30.87
N MET A 426 18.70 6.15 -31.25
CA MET A 426 18.27 7.32 -32.01
C MET A 426 17.53 6.90 -33.28
N LYS A 427 18.09 5.99 -34.09
CA LYS A 427 17.45 5.50 -35.33
C LYS A 427 16.09 4.84 -35.05
N ALA A 428 15.98 4.02 -34.00
CA ALA A 428 14.75 3.34 -33.64
C ALA A 428 13.63 4.30 -33.18
N GLU A 429 13.97 5.38 -32.49
CA GLU A 429 12.99 6.40 -32.10
C GLU A 429 12.30 7.05 -33.30
N TRP A 430 13.02 7.22 -34.43
CA TRP A 430 12.42 7.73 -35.67
C TRP A 430 11.48 6.75 -36.37
N GLU A 431 11.59 5.43 -36.12
CA GLU A 431 10.67 4.46 -36.70
C GLU A 431 9.24 4.60 -36.14
N GLY A 432 9.11 5.20 -34.95
CA GLY A 432 7.83 5.46 -34.29
C GLY A 432 7.17 6.79 -34.66
N ILE A 433 7.81 7.64 -35.47
CA ILE A 433 7.30 8.97 -35.80
C ILE A 433 6.36 8.91 -37.01
N TYR A 434 5.10 9.28 -36.79
CA TYR A 434 4.07 9.35 -37.83
C TYR A 434 3.49 10.76 -37.92
N PHE A 435 3.40 11.28 -39.14
CA PHE A 435 2.72 12.54 -39.41
C PHE A 435 1.22 12.32 -39.64
N ASP A 436 0.36 13.02 -38.89
CA ASP A 436 -1.09 12.98 -39.11
C ASP A 436 -1.47 14.01 -40.18
N VAL A 437 -2.15 13.55 -41.23
CA VAL A 437 -2.58 14.38 -42.36
C VAL A 437 -4.10 14.29 -42.59
N LYS A 438 -4.88 13.92 -41.57
CA LYS A 438 -6.32 13.67 -41.70
C LYS A 438 -7.20 14.91 -41.85
N GLU A 439 -6.74 16.09 -41.44
CA GLU A 439 -7.56 17.30 -41.46
C GLU A 439 -7.45 18.06 -42.78
N GLU A 440 -8.58 18.25 -43.45
CA GLU A 440 -8.64 19.03 -44.70
C GLU A 440 -8.60 20.54 -44.42
N TYR A 441 -7.69 21.25 -45.09
CA TYR A 441 -7.60 22.70 -45.01
C TYR A 441 -8.75 23.35 -45.78
N ARG A 442 -9.73 23.89 -45.04
CA ARG A 442 -10.78 24.79 -45.55
C ARG A 442 -11.52 24.26 -46.80
N ASN A 443 -11.76 22.95 -46.89
CA ASN A 443 -12.43 22.29 -48.03
C ASN A 443 -11.79 22.58 -49.41
N THR A 444 -10.48 22.80 -49.43
CA THR A 444 -9.71 23.11 -50.65
C THR A 444 -9.19 21.86 -51.36
N GLY A 445 -9.44 20.66 -50.83
CA GLY A 445 -8.81 19.41 -51.28
C GLY A 445 -7.36 19.23 -50.85
N THR A 446 -6.85 20.08 -49.95
CA THR A 446 -5.50 19.97 -49.37
C THR A 446 -5.58 19.65 -47.88
N TYR A 447 -4.58 18.99 -47.31
CA TYR A 447 -4.59 18.53 -45.91
C TYR A 447 -3.51 19.23 -45.06
N ILE A 448 -3.78 19.40 -43.76
CA ILE A 448 -2.86 20.01 -42.79
C ILE A 448 -2.02 18.91 -42.13
N LEU A 449 -0.71 19.15 -42.07
CA LEU A 449 0.23 18.32 -41.31
C LEU A 449 0.10 18.64 -39.82
N LYS A 450 -0.29 17.66 -38.99
CA LYS A 450 -0.27 17.74 -37.53
C LYS A 450 0.74 16.75 -36.95
N GLY A 451 1.31 17.09 -35.79
CA GLY A 451 2.37 16.30 -35.13
C GLY A 451 3.80 16.73 -35.51
N SER A 452 3.97 17.86 -36.20
CA SER A 452 5.30 18.39 -36.54
C SER A 452 6.10 18.83 -35.32
N ASP A 453 5.44 19.32 -34.26
CA ASP A 453 6.14 19.89 -33.10
C ASP A 453 6.93 18.83 -32.33
N GLU A 454 6.40 17.60 -32.22
CA GLU A 454 7.09 16.48 -31.58
C GLU A 454 8.29 16.01 -32.42
N ALA A 455 8.10 15.92 -33.74
CA ALA A 455 9.18 15.58 -34.66
C ALA A 455 10.30 16.65 -34.70
N LEU A 456 9.95 17.94 -34.58
CA LEU A 456 10.91 19.04 -34.53
C LEU A 456 11.71 19.04 -33.21
N ASN A 457 11.04 18.83 -32.07
CA ASN A 457 11.74 18.71 -30.79
C ASN A 457 12.73 17.54 -30.79
N LEU A 458 12.30 16.37 -31.30
CA LEU A 458 13.17 15.19 -31.42
C LEU A 458 14.33 15.44 -32.40
N LEU A 459 14.07 16.18 -33.49
CA LEU A 459 15.10 16.56 -34.46
C LEU A 459 16.19 17.41 -33.82
N ASP A 460 15.81 18.47 -33.10
CA ASP A 460 16.74 19.37 -32.44
C ASP A 460 17.59 18.64 -31.39
N GLU A 461 16.97 17.77 -30.58
CA GLU A 461 17.68 16.95 -29.60
C GLU A 461 18.67 15.98 -30.26
N HIS A 462 18.24 15.26 -31.30
CA HIS A 462 19.09 14.30 -32.00
C HIS A 462 20.19 14.96 -32.82
N ILE A 463 20.01 16.18 -33.30
CA ILE A 463 21.09 16.97 -33.92
C ILE A 463 22.20 17.26 -32.90
N VAL A 464 21.85 17.73 -31.71
CA VAL A 464 22.84 17.99 -30.65
C VAL A 464 23.54 16.69 -30.25
N THR A 465 22.78 15.60 -30.13
CA THR A 465 23.28 14.29 -29.72
C THR A 465 24.24 13.68 -30.76
N VAL A 466 23.87 13.68 -32.04
CA VAL A 466 24.73 13.15 -33.11
C VAL A 466 25.97 14.01 -33.32
N GLN A 467 25.86 15.34 -33.16
CA GLN A 467 27.03 16.24 -33.19
C GLN A 467 28.01 15.91 -32.05
N ALA A 468 27.51 15.65 -30.85
CA ALA A 468 28.36 15.19 -29.75
C ALA A 468 29.07 13.86 -30.07
N MET A 469 28.38 12.93 -30.74
CA MET A 469 28.96 11.66 -31.20
C MET A 469 30.05 11.86 -32.27
N GLN A 470 29.92 12.85 -33.16
CA GLN A 470 30.94 13.19 -34.16
C GLN A 470 32.27 13.68 -33.56
N PHE A 471 32.25 14.17 -32.31
CA PHE A 471 33.45 14.55 -31.56
C PHE A 471 34.00 13.43 -30.67
N SER A 472 33.35 12.26 -30.64
CA SER A 472 33.84 11.12 -29.85
C SER A 472 35.15 10.57 -30.43
N LEU A 473 36.13 10.36 -29.55
CA LEU A 473 37.41 9.72 -29.91
C LEU A 473 37.25 8.25 -30.35
N TYR A 474 36.10 7.64 -30.05
CA TYR A 474 35.79 6.23 -30.33
C TYR A 474 34.92 6.04 -31.56
N LYS A 475 34.62 7.12 -32.30
CA LYS A 475 33.72 7.07 -33.45
C LYS A 475 34.26 6.31 -34.66
N LYS A 476 35.58 6.07 -34.74
CA LYS A 476 36.29 5.65 -35.98
C LYS A 476 35.65 4.47 -36.72
N VAL A 477 35.09 3.49 -36.00
CA VAL A 477 34.45 2.31 -36.61
C VAL A 477 33.04 2.63 -37.16
N PHE A 478 32.39 3.64 -36.60
CA PHE A 478 31.02 4.06 -36.92
C PHE A 478 30.97 5.43 -37.59
N GLU A 479 32.12 5.97 -38.02
CA GLU A 479 32.25 7.36 -38.51
C GLU A 479 31.34 7.60 -39.72
N GLU A 480 31.37 6.70 -40.70
CA GLU A 480 30.50 6.77 -41.88
C GLU A 480 29.01 6.74 -41.51
N ASP A 481 28.62 5.88 -40.56
CA ASP A 481 27.23 5.73 -40.12
C ASP A 481 26.73 6.94 -39.32
N ILE A 482 27.58 7.50 -38.46
CA ILE A 482 27.26 8.72 -37.68
C ILE A 482 27.18 9.92 -38.60
N ASP A 483 28.14 10.10 -39.51
CA ASP A 483 28.18 11.25 -40.41
C ASP A 483 27.02 11.21 -41.41
N SER A 484 26.72 10.04 -41.98
CA SER A 484 25.54 9.83 -42.83
C SER A 484 24.23 10.14 -42.09
N TRP A 485 24.14 9.73 -40.81
CA TRP A 485 22.97 10.03 -39.98
C TRP A 485 22.86 11.52 -39.65
N ALA A 486 23.97 12.17 -39.30
CA ALA A 486 24.04 13.61 -39.03
C ALA A 486 23.64 14.43 -40.26
N GLU A 487 24.17 14.10 -41.43
CA GLU A 487 23.80 14.74 -42.71
C GLU A 487 22.30 14.58 -42.99
N ARG A 488 21.73 13.41 -42.69
CA ARG A 488 20.29 13.16 -42.87
C ARG A 488 19.44 14.04 -41.94
N LEU A 489 19.79 14.14 -40.66
CA LEU A 489 19.07 15.00 -39.71
C LEU A 489 19.20 16.49 -40.09
N MET A 490 20.41 16.93 -40.45
CA MET A 490 20.63 18.32 -40.91
C MET A 490 19.82 18.65 -42.16
N ARG A 491 19.78 17.74 -43.15
CA ARG A 491 18.99 17.94 -44.36
C ARG A 491 17.49 18.02 -44.08
N VAL A 492 16.98 17.22 -43.14
CA VAL A 492 15.58 17.29 -42.71
C VAL A 492 15.30 18.59 -41.96
N SER A 493 16.25 19.12 -41.20
CA SER A 493 16.12 20.42 -40.51
C SER A 493 16.07 21.60 -41.50
N GLU A 494 16.80 21.51 -42.61
CA GLU A 494 16.83 22.55 -43.65
C GLU A 494 15.61 22.52 -44.61
N THR A 495 14.87 21.40 -44.67
CA THR A 495 13.74 21.17 -45.60
C THR A 495 12.42 21.41 -44.91
#